data_AF-A0A366MET8-F1
#
_entry.id   AF-A0A366MET8-F1
#
_cell.length_a   1.000
_cell.length_b   1.000
_cell.length_c   1.000
_cell.angle_alpha   90.00
_cell.angle_beta   90.00
_cell.angle_gamma   90.00
#
_symmetry.space_group_name_H-M   'P 1'
#
loop_
_entity.id
_entity.type
_entity.pdbx_description
1 polymer ?
#
loop_
_entity_poly.entity_id
_entity_poly.type
_entity_poly.pdbx_seq_one_letter_code
_entity_poly.pdbx_strand_id
1 'polypeptide(L)'
;MKFLGNISHLSNSGRLIARSSQSPPTGASVFSNDKKKIGKIVEIFGPTKEPYISIGIFKSIDSENFKDRFGEDLFVSENPKNKKDNRKNNNKNNKKYNKNNRNNNKNSKSNNKNKSNRRGKNRSTKN
;
A
#
# COMPACT_ATOMS: atom_id res chain seq x y z
N MET A 1 15.13 -10.28 17.77
CA MET A 1 13.67 -10.53 17.71
C MET A 1 13.24 -10.84 19.12
N LYS A 2 12.12 -10.27 19.57
CA LYS A 2 11.65 -10.45 20.94
C LYS A 2 10.69 -11.62 21.01
N PHE A 3 10.80 -12.43 22.06
CA PHE A 3 9.80 -13.44 22.36
C PHE A 3 8.41 -12.80 22.46
N LEU A 4 7.43 -13.41 21.81
CA LEU A 4 6.04 -12.95 21.83
C LEU A 4 5.20 -13.79 22.77
N GLY A 5 5.28 -15.11 22.66
CA GLY A 5 4.40 -16.03 23.36
C GLY A 5 4.22 -17.32 22.57
N ASN A 6 3.22 -18.10 22.94
CA ASN A 6 3.02 -19.46 22.40
C ASN A 6 1.73 -19.55 21.59
N ILE A 7 1.70 -20.45 20.62
CA ILE A 7 0.49 -20.74 19.84
C ILE A 7 -0.57 -21.35 20.77
N SER A 8 -1.75 -20.70 20.83
CA SER A 8 -2.91 -21.21 21.55
C SER A 8 -3.81 -22.05 20.66
N HIS A 9 -4.14 -21.58 19.46
CA HIS A 9 -4.91 -22.33 18.46
C HIS A 9 -5.01 -21.61 17.12
N LEU A 10 -5.44 -22.34 16.09
CA LEU A 10 -5.91 -21.76 14.84
C LEU A 10 -7.42 -21.48 14.96
N SER A 11 -7.83 -20.25 14.72
CA SER A 11 -9.25 -19.88 14.67
C SER A 11 -9.91 -20.37 13.38
N ASN A 12 -11.23 -20.57 13.40
CA ASN A 12 -12.01 -20.93 12.20
C ASN A 12 -11.92 -19.87 11.08
N SER A 13 -11.56 -18.63 11.42
CA SER A 13 -11.32 -17.55 10.45
C SER A 13 -9.96 -17.63 9.75
N GLY A 14 -9.13 -18.63 10.07
CA GLY A 14 -7.78 -18.80 9.53
C GLY A 14 -6.73 -17.89 10.19
N ARG A 15 -7.06 -17.27 11.34
CA ARG A 15 -6.09 -16.49 12.13
C ARG A 15 -5.45 -17.34 13.20
N LEU A 16 -4.15 -17.16 13.39
CA LEU A 16 -3.40 -17.82 14.46
C LEU A 16 -3.58 -17.03 15.76
N ILE A 17 -3.99 -17.70 16.82
CA ILE A 17 -4.17 -17.10 18.15
C ILE A 17 -2.98 -17.47 19.01
N ALA A 18 -2.33 -16.48 19.61
CA ALA A 18 -1.22 -16.66 20.52
C ALA A 18 -1.57 -16.15 21.92
N ARG A 19 -1.07 -16.83 22.97
CA ARG A 19 -1.08 -16.32 24.34
C ARG A 19 0.24 -15.61 24.60
N SER A 20 0.19 -14.39 25.10
CA SER A 20 1.37 -13.54 25.31
C SER A 20 1.35 -12.91 26.69
N SER A 21 2.52 -12.54 27.21
CA SER A 21 2.69 -11.70 28.40
C SER A 21 2.97 -10.22 28.05
N GLN A 22 2.91 -9.86 26.76
CA GLN A 22 3.22 -8.52 26.28
C GLN A 22 2.20 -8.03 25.24
N SER A 23 2.11 -6.72 25.08
CA SER A 23 1.24 -6.08 24.09
C SER A 23 2.08 -5.37 23.02
N PRO A 24 2.52 -6.08 21.97
CA PRO A 24 3.26 -5.47 20.86
C PRO A 24 2.38 -4.54 20.00
N PRO A 25 2.95 -3.70 19.14
CA PRO A 25 2.14 -2.86 18.25
C PRO A 25 1.44 -3.68 17.16
N THR A 26 0.21 -3.30 16.84
CA THR A 26 -0.55 -3.84 15.70
C THR A 26 0.23 -3.66 14.40
N GLY A 27 0.14 -4.65 13.51
CA GLY A 27 0.85 -4.67 12.23
C GLY A 27 2.31 -5.12 12.30
N ALA A 28 2.86 -5.35 13.49
CA ALA A 28 4.19 -5.90 13.66
C ALA A 28 4.31 -7.29 13.01
N SER A 29 5.51 -7.61 12.52
CA SER A 29 5.78 -8.89 11.87
C SER A 29 6.00 -9.99 12.90
N VAL A 30 5.34 -11.13 12.69
CA VAL A 30 5.45 -12.33 13.54
C VAL A 30 6.26 -13.39 12.83
N PHE A 31 7.06 -14.12 13.60
CA PHE A 31 7.98 -15.13 13.13
C PHE A 31 7.90 -16.39 13.98
N SER A 32 8.23 -17.53 13.35
CA SER A 32 8.43 -18.83 14.01
C SER A 32 9.80 -18.90 14.70
N ASN A 33 10.03 -19.97 15.46
CA ASN A 33 11.33 -20.34 16.01
C ASN A 33 12.43 -20.47 14.93
N ASP A 34 12.08 -20.92 13.73
CA ASP A 34 12.96 -20.97 12.55
C ASP A 34 13.35 -19.59 12.00
N LYS A 35 12.94 -18.48 12.65
CA LYS A 35 13.06 -17.10 12.14
C LYS A 35 12.33 -16.87 10.81
N LYS A 36 11.45 -17.80 10.42
CA LYS A 36 10.58 -17.67 9.25
C LYS A 36 9.42 -16.74 9.58
N LYS A 37 9.14 -15.81 8.67
CA LYS A 37 8.08 -14.82 8.83
C LYS A 37 6.72 -15.48 8.57
N ILE A 38 5.84 -15.52 9.56
CA ILE A 38 4.52 -16.17 9.47
C ILE A 38 3.44 -15.17 9.02
N GLY A 39 3.50 -13.95 9.54
CA GLY A 39 2.38 -13.05 9.38
C GLY A 39 2.56 -11.70 10.05
N LYS A 40 1.43 -11.07 10.36
CA LYS A 40 1.36 -9.80 11.08
C LYS A 40 0.33 -9.84 12.20
N ILE A 41 0.57 -9.06 13.24
CA ILE A 41 -0.39 -8.85 14.32
C ILE A 41 -1.57 -8.04 13.78
N VAL A 42 -2.78 -8.58 13.95
CA VAL A 42 -4.04 -7.93 13.53
C VAL A 42 -4.67 -7.23 14.72
N GLU A 43 -4.75 -7.90 15.87
CA GLU A 43 -5.47 -7.41 17.03
C GLU A 43 -4.93 -8.07 18.31
N ILE A 44 -5.07 -7.36 19.43
CA ILE A 44 -4.70 -7.79 20.78
C ILE A 44 -5.92 -7.61 21.66
N PHE A 45 -6.33 -8.65 22.38
CA PHE A 45 -7.57 -8.68 23.16
C PHE A 45 -7.43 -9.52 24.44
N GLY A 46 -8.41 -9.42 25.33
CA GLY A 46 -8.45 -10.18 26.58
C GLY A 46 -7.68 -9.51 27.74
N PRO A 47 -7.23 -10.29 28.73
CA PRO A 47 -6.62 -9.77 29.96
C PRO A 47 -5.35 -8.95 29.70
N THR A 48 -5.16 -7.87 30.45
CA THR A 48 -4.03 -6.95 30.23
C THR A 48 -2.67 -7.58 30.57
N LYS A 49 -2.62 -8.45 31.58
CA LYS A 49 -1.38 -9.14 31.99
C LYS A 49 -0.99 -10.26 31.03
N GLU A 50 -1.98 -10.92 30.45
CA GLU A 50 -1.80 -12.07 29.56
C GLU A 50 -2.77 -11.98 28.38
N PRO A 51 -2.53 -11.09 27.41
CA PRO A 51 -3.43 -10.93 26.29
C PRO A 51 -3.40 -12.13 25.33
N TYR A 52 -4.48 -12.27 24.59
CA TYR A 52 -4.52 -13.04 23.35
C TYR A 52 -4.19 -12.13 22.18
N ILE A 53 -3.45 -12.67 21.21
CA ILE A 53 -3.00 -11.95 20.03
C ILE A 53 -3.49 -12.69 18.80
N SER A 54 -4.26 -12.01 17.97
CA SER A 54 -4.72 -12.49 16.67
C SER A 54 -3.69 -12.14 15.60
N ILE A 55 -3.19 -13.14 14.90
CA ILE A 55 -2.14 -13.03 13.89
C ILE A 55 -2.72 -13.42 12.53
N GLY A 56 -2.63 -12.50 11.58
CA GLY A 56 -2.97 -12.74 10.18
C GLY A 56 -1.82 -13.43 9.48
N ILE A 57 -2.04 -14.68 9.07
CA ILE A 57 -1.07 -15.48 8.33
C ILE A 57 -0.98 -14.95 6.89
N PHE A 58 0.22 -14.96 6.30
CA PHE A 58 0.37 -14.60 4.90
C PHE A 58 -0.20 -15.68 3.98
N LYS A 59 -0.76 -15.27 2.83
CA LYS A 59 -1.34 -16.18 1.84
C LYS A 59 -0.37 -17.23 1.28
N SER A 60 0.94 -16.99 1.39
CA SER A 60 1.98 -17.91 0.93
C SER A 60 2.27 -19.05 1.90
N ILE A 61 1.59 -19.09 3.05
CA ILE A 61 1.82 -20.07 4.11
C ILE A 61 0.50 -20.75 4.39
N ASP A 62 0.49 -22.07 4.35
CA ASP A 62 -0.71 -22.85 4.66
C ASP A 62 -1.01 -22.74 6.15
N SER A 63 -2.19 -22.17 6.47
CA SER A 63 -2.67 -22.00 7.85
C SER A 63 -2.85 -23.35 8.56
N GLU A 64 -3.14 -24.39 7.80
CA GLU A 64 -3.41 -25.73 8.30
C GLU A 64 -2.21 -26.35 9.02
N ASN A 65 -0.99 -25.96 8.62
CA ASN A 65 0.25 -26.41 9.25
C ASN A 65 0.35 -26.04 10.73
N PHE A 66 -0.45 -25.08 11.20
CA PHE A 66 -0.46 -24.62 12.60
C PHE A 66 -1.53 -25.28 13.45
N LYS A 67 -2.38 -26.16 12.89
CA LYS A 67 -3.44 -26.82 13.66
C LYS A 67 -2.89 -27.67 14.80
N ASP A 68 -1.77 -28.35 14.59
CA ASP A 68 -1.19 -29.28 15.59
C ASP A 68 0.03 -28.69 16.31
N ARG A 69 0.34 -27.41 16.09
CA ARG A 69 1.55 -26.73 16.59
C ARG A 69 1.31 -25.95 17.88
N PHE A 70 0.38 -26.43 18.71
CA PHE A 70 0.05 -25.80 19.97
C PHE A 70 1.29 -25.70 20.87
N GLY A 71 1.47 -24.56 21.52
CA GLY A 71 2.60 -24.34 22.40
C GLY A 71 3.90 -23.91 21.71
N GLU A 72 3.99 -23.91 20.37
CA GLU A 72 5.21 -23.41 19.71
C GLU A 72 5.44 -21.91 19.97
N ASP A 73 6.71 -21.55 20.12
CA ASP A 73 7.14 -20.18 20.38
C ASP A 73 7.02 -19.29 19.14
N LEU A 74 6.48 -18.11 19.36
CA LEU A 74 6.38 -17.03 18.39
C LEU A 74 7.23 -15.85 18.81
N PHE A 75 7.69 -15.12 17.81
CA PHE A 75 8.58 -13.97 17.98
C PHE A 75 8.09 -12.77 17.18
N VAL A 76 8.40 -11.57 17.68
CA VAL A 76 8.08 -10.29 17.02
C VAL A 76 9.35 -9.50 16.74
N SER A 77 9.34 -8.68 15.68
CA SER A 77 10.44 -7.75 15.41
C SER A 77 10.49 -6.65 16.47
N GLU A 78 11.64 -6.45 17.12
CA GLU A 78 11.86 -5.39 18.15
C GLU A 78 11.65 -3.99 17.61
N ASN A 79 11.95 -3.77 16.34
CA ASN A 79 11.76 -2.50 15.67
C ASN A 79 10.70 -2.67 14.58
N PRO A 80 9.45 -2.17 14.77
CA PRO A 80 8.57 -1.92 13.65
C PRO A 80 9.19 -0.75 12.90
N LYS A 81 10.26 -1.00 12.12
CA LYS A 81 10.76 0.00 11.20
C LYS A 81 9.56 0.35 10.35
N ASN A 82 9.10 1.59 10.51
CA ASN A 82 8.20 2.29 9.62
C ASN A 82 8.82 2.22 8.23
N LYS A 83 8.75 1.06 7.57
CA LYS A 83 8.65 1.00 6.14
C LYS A 83 7.27 1.60 5.89
N LYS A 84 7.18 2.93 5.98
CA LYS A 84 6.41 3.73 5.04
C LYS A 84 6.68 3.02 3.74
N ASP A 85 5.72 2.24 3.27
CA ASP A 85 5.80 1.67 1.95
C ASP A 85 6.17 2.88 1.10
N ASN A 86 7.39 2.90 0.59
CA ASN A 86 7.74 3.76 -0.52
C ASN A 86 6.93 3.19 -1.68
N ARG A 87 5.60 3.36 -1.63
CA ARG A 87 4.73 3.49 -2.79
C ARG A 87 5.26 4.74 -3.46
N LYS A 88 6.42 4.61 -4.10
CA LYS A 88 6.85 5.48 -5.18
C LYS A 88 5.67 5.42 -6.13
N ASN A 89 4.88 6.48 -6.08
CA ASN A 89 3.81 6.74 -7.01
C ASN A 89 4.39 6.56 -8.42
N ASN A 90 4.13 5.40 -9.03
CA ASN A 90 4.35 5.15 -10.45
C ASN A 90 3.38 6.00 -11.33
N ASN A 91 2.68 6.96 -10.74
CA ASN A 91 1.89 7.98 -11.42
C ASN A 91 2.73 9.13 -12.03
N LYS A 92 3.99 8.90 -12.40
CA LYS A 92 4.76 9.87 -13.20
C LYS A 92 4.50 9.75 -14.71
N ASN A 93 3.93 8.65 -15.19
CA ASN A 93 3.76 8.43 -16.63
C ASN A 93 2.49 9.09 -17.23
N ASN A 94 1.47 9.40 -16.43
CA ASN A 94 0.24 10.01 -16.95
C ASN A 94 0.27 11.55 -17.06
N LYS A 95 1.30 12.23 -16.53
CA LYS A 95 1.44 13.69 -16.68
C LYS A 95 2.06 14.12 -18.02
N LYS A 96 2.70 13.22 -18.77
CA LYS A 96 3.34 13.56 -20.05
C LYS A 96 2.32 13.70 -21.18
N TYR A 97 1.26 12.88 -21.19
CA TYR A 97 0.18 12.97 -22.19
C TYR A 97 -0.66 14.25 -22.08
N ASN A 98 -0.84 14.82 -20.89
CA ASN A 98 -1.66 16.03 -20.70
C ASN A 98 -0.93 17.36 -20.91
N LYS A 99 0.39 17.37 -21.13
CA LYS A 99 1.15 18.60 -21.38
C LYS A 99 1.16 19.00 -22.86
N ASN A 100 1.11 18.01 -23.76
CA ASN A 100 1.15 18.26 -25.20
C ASN A 100 -0.18 18.82 -25.76
N ASN A 101 -1.32 18.51 -25.13
CA ASN A 101 -2.62 19.05 -25.57
C ASN A 101 -2.92 20.49 -25.11
N ARG A 102 -2.15 21.07 -24.19
CA ARG A 102 -2.32 22.48 -23.80
C ARG A 102 -1.58 23.47 -24.70
N ASN A 103 -0.56 23.02 -25.42
CA ASN A 103 0.22 23.90 -26.30
C ASN A 103 -0.43 24.08 -27.68
N ASN A 104 -1.22 23.12 -28.16
CA ASN A 104 -1.91 23.24 -29.44
C ASN A 104 -3.09 24.23 -29.41
N ASN A 105 -3.63 24.53 -28.22
CA ASN A 105 -4.78 25.43 -28.07
C ASN A 105 -4.41 26.91 -27.82
N LYS A 106 -3.11 27.24 -27.69
CA LYS A 106 -2.62 28.62 -27.58
C LYS A 106 -2.20 29.21 -28.94
N ASN A 107 -1.75 28.37 -29.88
CA ASN A 107 -1.34 28.83 -31.22
C ASN A 107 -2.52 29.04 -32.20
N SER A 108 -3.74 28.63 -31.85
CA SER A 108 -4.94 28.88 -32.67
C SER A 108 -5.65 30.21 -32.38
N LYS A 109 -5.29 30.92 -31.29
CA LYS A 109 -5.93 32.21 -30.90
C LYS A 109 -5.14 33.46 -31.29
N SER A 110 -3.87 33.35 -31.70
CA SER A 110 -3.05 34.51 -32.10
C SER A 110 -3.07 34.83 -33.60
N ASN A 111 -3.61 33.95 -34.45
CA ASN A 111 -3.58 34.14 -35.92
C ASN A 111 -4.85 34.78 -36.52
N ASN A 112 -5.84 35.18 -35.70
CA ASN A 112 -7.09 35.77 -36.19
C ASN A 112 -7.23 37.29 -35.98
N LYS A 113 -6.15 37.99 -35.59
CA LYS A 113 -6.17 39.47 -35.44
C LYS A 113 -5.50 40.26 -36.58
N ASN A 114 -4.85 39.59 -37.55
CA ASN A 114 -4.09 40.28 -38.62
C ASN A 114 -4.65 40.09 -40.03
N LYS A 115 -5.92 39.69 -40.20
CA LYS A 115 -6.54 39.43 -41.52
C LYS A 115 -7.58 40.46 -41.99
N SER A 116 -7.75 41.59 -41.30
CA SER A 116 -8.73 42.62 -41.68
C SER A 116 -8.15 43.89 -42.34
N ASN A 117 -6.83 44.02 -42.51
CA ASN A 117 -6.22 45.27 -43.03
C ASN A 117 -5.49 45.16 -44.38
N ARG A 118 -5.75 44.12 -45.19
CA ARG A 118 -5.18 44.01 -46.55
C ARG A 118 -6.13 43.34 -47.55
N ARG A 119 -7.05 44.12 -48.13
CA ARG A 119 -7.74 43.93 -49.42
C ARG A 119 -8.74 45.07 -49.56
N GLY A 120 -8.66 46.03 -50.47
CA GLY A 120 -7.70 46.33 -51.53
C GLY A 120 -8.18 47.65 -52.14
N LYS A 121 -7.26 48.60 -52.33
CA LYS A 121 -7.48 49.74 -53.22
C LYS A 121 -7.43 49.22 -54.66
N ASN A 122 -8.39 49.70 -55.47
CA ASN A 122 -8.32 50.01 -56.91
C ASN A 122 -9.03 49.08 -57.91
N ARG A 123 -10.03 49.70 -58.57
CA ARG A 123 -10.21 49.87 -60.04
C ARG A 123 -10.42 48.59 -60.88
N SER A 124 -11.16 48.55 -61.99
CA SER A 124 -12.15 49.38 -62.69
C SER A 124 -12.44 48.62 -64.01
N THR A 125 -13.58 48.87 -64.66
CA THR A 125 -13.92 48.48 -66.07
C THR A 125 -14.30 47.01 -66.29
N LYS A 126 -15.24 46.62 -67.16
CA LYS A 126 -16.04 47.32 -68.19
C LYS A 126 -17.27 46.44 -68.51
N ASN A 127 -18.29 47.06 -69.08
CA ASN A 127 -19.54 46.48 -69.61
C ASN A 127 -19.30 45.43 -70.69
#